data_AF-A0A4Y2B1Y5-F1
#
_entry.id   AF-A0A4Y2B1Y5-F1
#
_cell.length_a   1.000
_cell.length_b   1.000
_cell.length_c   1.000
_cell.angle_alpha   90.00
_cell.angle_beta   90.00
_cell.angle_gamma   90.00
#
_symmetry.space_group_name_H-M   'P 1'
#
loop_
_entity.id
_entity.type
_entity.pdbx_description
1 polymer ?
#
loop_
_entity_poly.entity_id
_entity_poly.type
_entity_poly.pdbx_seq_one_letter_code
_entity_poly.pdbx_strand_id
1 'polypeptide(L)'
;MTSKRKRLNLKEKIDVLEVTEKEKLSVRSLAKRFHVGKTQISELLKDKEGIRKMWLLNSNENLKNLKFRNTETSEIDKVLVKWFRSARAKNIPVSGVLLQEKTREVGESLVLETFKASYGWLQKFRTRHNISFKQISGEEKSVNPNEVTD
;
A
#
# COMPACT_ATOMS: atom_id res chain seq x y z
N MET A 1 13.72 -17.11 -26.14
CA MET A 1 12.65 -16.66 -25.24
C MET A 1 13.24 -15.78 -24.15
N THR A 2 12.82 -14.52 -24.03
CA THR A 2 13.30 -13.61 -22.98
C THR A 2 12.69 -14.04 -21.64
N SER A 3 13.54 -14.52 -20.71
CA SER A 3 13.10 -14.85 -19.36
C SER A 3 12.45 -13.64 -18.68
N LYS A 4 11.29 -13.85 -18.06
CA LYS A 4 10.50 -12.80 -17.40
C LYS A 4 11.35 -12.18 -16.28
N ARG A 5 11.64 -10.87 -16.36
CA ARG A 5 12.50 -10.18 -15.37
C ARG A 5 11.95 -10.37 -13.95
N LYS A 6 12.72 -11.00 -13.06
CA LYS A 6 12.39 -11.11 -11.63
C LYS A 6 12.36 -9.71 -10.99
N ARG A 7 11.37 -9.45 -10.15
CA ARG A 7 11.29 -8.28 -9.27
C ARG A 7 11.28 -8.74 -7.81
N LEU A 8 12.15 -8.14 -7.02
CA LEU A 8 12.26 -8.38 -5.57
C LEU A 8 11.06 -7.81 -4.82
N ASN A 9 10.52 -8.56 -3.86
CA ASN A 9 9.60 -8.03 -2.85
C ASN A 9 10.36 -7.28 -1.74
N LEU A 10 9.66 -6.65 -0.80
CA LEU A 10 10.30 -5.84 0.23
C LEU A 10 11.23 -6.67 1.13
N LYS A 11 10.86 -7.91 1.48
CA LYS A 11 11.70 -8.84 2.24
C LYS A 11 13.01 -9.15 1.49
N GLU A 12 12.91 -9.60 0.24
CA GLU A 12 14.07 -9.91 -0.58
C GLU A 12 14.98 -8.68 -0.77
N LYS A 13 14.41 -7.46 -0.82
CA LYS A 13 15.21 -6.23 -0.88
C LYS A 13 16.02 -6.00 0.39
N ILE A 14 15.46 -6.29 1.57
CA ILE A 14 16.18 -6.20 2.85
C ILE A 14 17.29 -7.27 2.91
N ASP A 15 17.00 -8.50 2.47
CA ASP A 15 18.01 -9.57 2.42
C ASP A 15 19.21 -9.17 1.55
N VAL A 16 18.97 -8.49 0.41
CA VAL A 16 20.06 -7.94 -0.43
C VAL A 16 20.90 -6.91 0.33
N LEU A 17 20.27 -6.00 1.08
CA LEU A 17 20.98 -4.99 1.86
C LEU A 17 21.84 -5.64 2.96
N GLU A 18 21.29 -6.60 3.69
CA GLU A 18 22.01 -7.32 4.74
C GLU A 18 23.21 -8.11 4.20
N VAL A 19 23.05 -8.80 3.07
CA VAL A 19 24.15 -9.52 2.40
C VAL A 19 25.22 -8.53 1.93
N THR A 20 24.82 -7.37 1.42
CA THR A 20 25.77 -6.33 0.98
C THR A 20 26.61 -5.81 2.15
N GLU A 21 26.01 -5.61 3.32
CA GLU A 21 26.71 -5.13 4.52
C GLU A 21 27.63 -6.19 5.13
N LYS A 22 27.18 -7.45 5.19
CA LYS A 22 27.96 -8.57 5.76
C LYS A 22 29.10 -9.00 4.86
N GLU A 23 28.85 -9.15 3.57
CA GLU A 23 29.77 -9.82 2.64
C GLU A 23 30.47 -8.83 1.67
N LYS A 24 30.06 -7.55 1.63
CA LYS A 24 30.64 -6.49 0.79
C LYS A 24 30.79 -6.89 -0.70
N LEU A 25 29.82 -7.66 -1.20
CA LEU A 25 29.84 -8.19 -2.57
C LEU A 25 29.64 -7.11 -3.64
N SER A 26 30.21 -7.36 -4.83
CA SER A 26 29.96 -6.52 -6.00
C SER A 26 28.50 -6.61 -6.49
N VAL A 27 28.03 -5.57 -7.18
CA VAL A 27 26.71 -5.55 -7.84
C VAL A 27 26.50 -6.75 -8.76
N ARG A 28 27.55 -7.20 -9.47
CA ARG A 28 27.49 -8.35 -10.37
C ARG A 28 27.27 -9.65 -9.60
N SER A 29 27.95 -9.82 -8.47
CA SER A 29 27.81 -11.02 -7.62
C SER A 29 26.43 -11.08 -6.98
N LEU A 30 25.92 -9.96 -6.48
CA LEU A 30 24.57 -9.85 -5.94
C LEU A 30 23.50 -10.16 -6.99
N ALA A 31 23.62 -9.58 -8.18
CA ALA A 31 22.69 -9.83 -9.28
C ALA A 31 22.60 -11.32 -9.64
N LYS A 32 23.74 -12.02 -9.65
CA LYS A 32 23.80 -13.47 -9.87
C LYS A 32 23.13 -14.26 -8.73
N ARG A 33 23.45 -13.94 -7.47
CA ARG A 33 22.93 -14.63 -6.28
C ARG A 33 21.42 -14.52 -6.14
N PHE A 34 20.86 -13.33 -6.40
CA PHE A 34 19.42 -13.08 -6.25
C PHE A 34 18.61 -13.33 -7.52
N HIS A 35 19.28 -13.73 -8.62
CA HIS A 35 18.70 -13.95 -9.95
C HIS A 35 17.93 -12.73 -10.48
N VAL A 36 18.56 -11.56 -10.41
CA VAL A 36 17.99 -10.27 -10.85
C VAL A 36 18.95 -9.50 -11.75
N GLY A 37 18.44 -8.47 -12.43
CA GLY A 37 19.27 -7.60 -13.26
C GLY A 37 20.18 -6.68 -12.43
N LYS A 38 21.38 -6.37 -12.93
CA LYS A 38 22.34 -5.46 -12.29
C LYS A 38 21.73 -4.10 -11.96
N THR A 39 20.94 -3.55 -12.89
CA THR A 39 20.25 -2.26 -12.70
C THR A 39 19.36 -2.26 -11.47
N GLN A 40 18.63 -3.36 -11.21
CA GLN A 40 17.76 -3.47 -10.04
C GLN A 40 18.55 -3.45 -8.73
N ILE A 41 19.72 -4.09 -8.68
CA ILE A 41 20.61 -4.04 -7.52
C ILE A 41 21.18 -2.62 -7.36
N SER A 42 21.64 -1.98 -8.43
CA SER A 42 22.18 -0.62 -8.36
C SER A 42 21.15 0.40 -7.88
N GLU A 43 19.92 0.34 -8.38
CA GLU A 43 18.82 1.20 -7.92
C GLU A 43 18.46 0.93 -6.45
N LEU A 44 18.41 -0.34 -6.06
CA LEU A 44 18.14 -0.76 -4.69
C LEU A 44 19.18 -0.20 -3.71
N LEU A 45 20.47 -0.26 -4.05
CA LEU A 45 21.55 0.26 -3.21
C LEU A 45 21.53 1.79 -3.11
N LYS A 46 21.06 2.49 -4.15
CA LYS A 46 20.86 3.95 -4.11
C LYS A 46 19.75 4.37 -3.14
N ASP A 47 18.67 3.58 -3.06
CA ASP A 47 17.50 3.84 -2.21
C ASP A 47 17.48 2.97 -0.92
N LYS A 48 18.65 2.65 -0.38
CA LYS A 48 18.76 1.76 0.80
C LYS A 48 17.98 2.28 2.02
N GLU A 49 18.03 3.59 2.28
CA GLU A 49 17.36 4.20 3.44
C GLU A 49 15.84 4.21 3.27
N GLY A 50 15.35 4.49 2.06
CA GLY A 50 13.92 4.44 1.74
C GLY A 50 13.36 3.03 1.94
N ILE A 51 14.11 2.01 1.54
CA ILE A 51 13.74 0.60 1.71
C ILE A 51 13.71 0.22 3.20
N ARG A 52 14.73 0.60 3.99
CA ARG A 52 14.76 0.35 5.44
C ARG A 52 13.62 1.04 6.18
N LYS A 53 13.34 2.30 5.84
CA LYS A 53 12.21 3.05 6.39
C LYS A 53 10.88 2.39 6.03
N MET A 54 10.72 1.94 4.78
CA MET A 54 9.53 1.21 4.34
C MET A 54 9.37 -0.12 5.09
N TRP A 55 10.46 -0.84 5.37
CA TRP A 55 10.43 -2.05 6.19
C TRP A 55 9.95 -1.78 7.62
N LEU A 56 10.47 -0.72 8.26
CA LEU A 56 10.11 -0.36 9.63
C LEU A 56 8.65 0.11 9.75
N LEU A 57 8.17 0.92 8.79
CA LEU A 57 6.81 1.46 8.79
C LEU A 57 5.73 0.43 8.42
N ASN A 58 6.13 -0.70 7.85
CA ASN A 58 5.24 -1.81 7.50
C ASN A 58 5.27 -2.88 8.60
N SER A 59 4.53 -2.62 9.68
CA SER A 59 4.30 -3.57 10.77
C SER A 59 3.53 -4.84 10.34
N ASN A 60 3.02 -4.88 9.10
CA ASN A 60 2.23 -6.01 8.60
C ASN A 60 3.08 -6.93 7.71
N GLU A 61 3.14 -8.22 8.06
CA GLU A 61 3.90 -9.22 7.32
C GLU A 61 3.47 -9.38 5.86
N ASN A 62 2.19 -9.16 5.56
CA ASN A 62 1.69 -9.27 4.20
C ASN A 62 2.31 -8.21 3.27
N LEU A 63 2.56 -7.00 3.78
CA LEU A 63 3.20 -5.91 3.04
C LEU A 63 4.65 -6.23 2.67
N LYS A 64 5.34 -7.06 3.47
CA LYS A 64 6.73 -7.47 3.24
C LYS A 64 6.87 -8.36 2.00
N ASN A 65 5.83 -9.13 1.67
CA ASN A 65 5.80 -10.04 0.53
C ASN A 65 5.32 -9.38 -0.77
N LEU A 66 4.73 -8.18 -0.71
CA LEU A 66 4.25 -7.49 -1.90
C LEU A 66 5.39 -6.88 -2.73
N LYS A 67 5.25 -6.99 -4.06
CA LYS A 67 6.12 -6.33 -5.03
C LYS A 67 5.57 -4.93 -5.32
N PHE A 68 6.16 -3.90 -4.71
CA PHE A 68 5.75 -2.53 -4.94
C PHE A 68 6.15 -2.03 -6.33
N ARG A 69 5.23 -1.34 -7.00
CA ARG A 69 5.50 -0.50 -8.15
C ARG A 69 5.35 0.95 -7.68
N ASN A 70 6.44 1.72 -7.68
CA ASN A 70 6.33 3.17 -7.53
C ASN A 70 5.57 3.67 -8.75
N THR A 71 4.33 4.10 -8.53
CA THR A 71 3.44 4.73 -9.51
C THR A 71 2.94 6.03 -8.89
N GLU A 72 2.39 6.92 -9.68
CA GLU A 72 1.74 8.15 -9.17
C GLU A 72 0.70 7.83 -8.08
N THR A 73 0.00 6.70 -8.21
CA THR A 73 -0.95 6.22 -7.21
C THR A 73 -0.33 5.83 -5.87
N SER A 74 1.01 5.73 -5.78
CA SER A 74 1.71 5.43 -4.53
C SER A 74 1.74 6.63 -3.57
N GLU A 75 1.68 7.86 -4.06
CA GLU A 75 1.57 9.03 -3.19
C GLU A 75 0.18 9.13 -2.56
N ILE A 76 -0.88 8.87 -3.36
CA ILE A 76 -2.25 8.73 -2.85
C ILE A 76 -2.32 7.64 -1.76
N ASP A 77 -1.73 6.47 -2.02
CA ASP A 77 -1.70 5.35 -1.06
C ASP A 77 -1.05 5.75 0.28
N LYS A 78 0.08 6.48 0.25
CA LYS A 78 0.79 6.98 1.44
C LYS A 78 -0.03 8.00 2.24
N VAL A 79 -0.65 8.97 1.57
CA VAL A 79 -1.47 9.98 2.25
C VAL A 79 -2.70 9.32 2.86
N LEU A 80 -3.36 8.46 2.10
CA LEU A 80 -4.60 7.80 2.52
C LEU A 80 -4.38 6.85 3.71
N VAL A 81 -3.29 6.09 3.74
CA VAL A 81 -3.01 5.21 4.91
C VAL A 81 -2.70 6.02 6.16
N LYS A 82 -2.01 7.17 6.06
CA LYS A 82 -1.76 8.06 7.20
C LYS A 82 -3.07 8.62 7.75
N TRP A 83 -3.94 9.11 6.87
CA TRP A 83 -5.26 9.59 7.27
C TRP A 83 -6.09 8.48 7.93
N PHE A 84 -6.13 7.28 7.33
CA PHE A 84 -6.88 6.14 7.88
C PHE A 84 -6.40 5.76 9.28
N ARG A 85 -5.07 5.67 9.48
CA ARG A 85 -4.47 5.40 10.79
C ARG A 85 -4.82 6.48 11.83
N SER A 86 -4.81 7.76 11.42
CA SER A 86 -5.20 8.88 12.29
C SER A 86 -6.68 8.81 12.68
N ALA A 87 -7.58 8.52 11.73
CA ALA A 87 -9.00 8.33 12.02
C ALA A 87 -9.24 7.16 12.99
N ARG A 88 -8.54 6.03 12.78
CA ARG A 88 -8.58 4.87 13.68
C ARG A 88 -8.04 5.17 15.08
N ALA A 89 -6.98 5.95 15.21
CA ALA A 89 -6.43 6.37 16.50
C ALA A 89 -7.42 7.26 17.28
N LYS A 90 -8.28 8.00 16.57
CA LYS A 90 -9.38 8.80 17.13
C LYS A 90 -10.68 8.01 17.32
N ASN A 91 -10.65 6.68 17.16
CA ASN A 91 -11.83 5.80 17.20
C ASN A 91 -12.95 6.17 16.22
N ILE A 92 -12.63 6.86 15.12
CA ILE A 92 -13.60 7.22 14.09
C ILE A 92 -13.83 5.99 13.19
N PRO A 93 -15.07 5.48 13.05
CA PRO A 93 -15.37 4.42 12.11
C PRO A 93 -15.23 4.96 10.67
N VAL A 94 -14.39 4.31 9.87
CA VAL A 94 -14.23 4.65 8.44
C VAL A 94 -14.98 3.60 7.63
N SER A 95 -16.01 4.02 6.91
CA SER A 95 -16.76 3.16 5.97
C SER A 95 -16.05 3.08 4.62
N GLY A 96 -16.48 2.13 3.77
CA GLY A 96 -15.98 2.03 2.39
C GLY A 96 -16.28 3.26 1.54
N VAL A 97 -17.46 3.86 1.73
CA VAL A 97 -17.87 5.09 1.05
C VAL A 97 -16.99 6.26 1.46
N LEU A 98 -16.81 6.47 2.77
CA LEU A 98 -15.96 7.53 3.30
C LEU A 98 -14.50 7.38 2.85
N LEU A 99 -13.99 6.13 2.80
CA LEU A 99 -12.66 5.86 2.26
C LEU A 99 -12.56 6.22 0.77
N GLN A 100 -13.59 5.93 -0.02
CA GLN A 100 -13.64 6.25 -1.44
C GLN A 100 -13.68 7.76 -1.71
N GLU A 101 -14.50 8.50 -0.96
CA GLU A 101 -14.55 9.96 -1.02
C GLU A 101 -13.19 10.56 -0.68
N LYS A 102 -12.58 10.11 0.44
CA LYS A 102 -11.26 10.62 0.83
C LYS A 102 -10.18 10.31 -0.19
N THR A 103 -10.28 9.15 -0.84
CA THR A 103 -9.36 8.75 -1.92
C THR A 103 -9.46 9.70 -3.12
N ARG A 104 -10.67 10.18 -3.44
CA ARG A 104 -10.91 11.15 -4.52
C ARG A 104 -10.34 12.53 -4.17
N GLU A 105 -10.64 13.04 -2.97
CA GLU A 105 -10.11 14.32 -2.49
C GLU A 105 -8.57 14.36 -2.53
N VAL A 106 -7.92 13.25 -2.13
CA VAL A 106 -6.45 13.15 -2.17
C VAL A 106 -5.94 13.10 -3.61
N GLY A 107 -6.65 12.45 -4.53
CA GLY A 107 -6.30 12.45 -5.94
C GLY A 107 -6.37 13.83 -6.57
N GLU A 108 -7.44 14.57 -6.29
CA GLU A 108 -7.65 15.96 -6.73
C GLU A 108 -6.58 16.89 -6.16
N SER A 109 -6.29 16.77 -4.86
CA SER A 109 -5.27 17.59 -4.18
C SER A 109 -3.85 17.38 -4.73
N LEU A 110 -3.58 16.21 -5.33
CA LEU A 110 -2.30 15.88 -5.94
C LEU A 110 -2.26 16.18 -7.45
N VAL A 111 -3.30 16.82 -8.00
CA VAL A 111 -3.45 17.16 -9.43
C VAL A 111 -3.33 15.91 -10.33
N LEU A 112 -3.78 14.75 -9.82
CA LEU A 112 -3.82 13.50 -10.56
C LEU A 112 -5.20 13.35 -11.20
N GLU A 113 -5.51 14.19 -12.19
CA GLU A 113 -6.83 14.26 -12.85
C GLU A 113 -7.26 12.93 -13.48
N THR A 114 -6.30 12.08 -13.86
CA THR A 114 -6.58 10.76 -14.44
C THR A 114 -6.85 9.68 -13.40
N PHE A 115 -6.63 9.96 -12.11
CA PHE A 115 -6.80 8.98 -11.05
C PHE A 115 -8.27 8.72 -10.78
N LYS A 116 -8.70 7.49 -11.08
CA LYS A 116 -10.02 7.01 -10.71
C LYS A 116 -9.90 6.26 -9.39
N ALA A 117 -10.60 6.75 -8.36
CA ALA A 117 -10.87 6.08 -7.09
C ALA A 117 -11.79 4.86 -7.28
N SER A 118 -11.36 3.96 -8.18
CA SER A 118 -12.10 2.80 -8.63
C SER A 118 -12.17 1.76 -7.52
N TYR A 119 -13.24 0.97 -7.56
CA TYR A 119 -13.43 -0.15 -6.63
C TYR A 119 -12.22 -1.10 -6.62
N GLY A 120 -11.66 -1.42 -7.80
CA GLY A 120 -10.48 -2.28 -7.91
C GLY A 120 -9.22 -1.70 -7.26
N TRP A 121 -9.01 -0.38 -7.32
CA TRP A 121 -7.90 0.27 -6.63
C TRP A 121 -8.12 0.24 -5.11
N LEU A 122 -9.33 0.55 -4.64
CA LEU A 122 -9.69 0.51 -3.22
C LEU A 122 -9.55 -0.89 -2.62
N GLN A 123 -9.98 -1.93 -3.33
CA GLN A 123 -9.80 -3.32 -2.89
C GLN A 123 -8.31 -3.68 -2.73
N LYS A 124 -7.48 -3.26 -3.68
CA LYS A 124 -6.02 -3.43 -3.57
C LYS A 124 -5.44 -2.63 -2.41
N PHE A 125 -5.86 -1.37 -2.21
CA PHE A 125 -5.46 -0.54 -1.07
C PHE A 125 -5.80 -1.24 0.26
N ARG A 126 -7.03 -1.73 0.40
CA ARG A 126 -7.48 -2.47 1.58
C ARG A 126 -6.67 -3.73 1.83
N THR A 127 -6.42 -4.51 0.78
CA THR A 127 -5.61 -5.73 0.84
C THR A 127 -4.17 -5.42 1.26
N ARG A 128 -3.57 -4.38 0.67
CA ARG A 128 -2.23 -3.91 1.04
C ARG A 128 -2.18 -3.58 2.54
N HIS A 129 -3.10 -2.75 3.02
CA HIS A 129 -3.06 -2.22 4.38
C HIS A 129 -3.81 -3.06 5.41
N ASN A 130 -4.29 -4.25 5.03
CA ASN A 130 -5.11 -5.15 5.85
C ASN A 130 -6.31 -4.46 6.51
N ILE A 131 -7.04 -3.69 5.71
CA ILE A 131 -8.22 -2.94 6.16
C ILE A 131 -9.48 -3.77 5.87
N SER A 132 -10.05 -4.33 6.93
CA SER A 132 -11.39 -4.90 6.92
C SER A 132 -12.40 -3.87 7.43
N PHE A 133 -13.46 -3.65 6.65
CA PHE A 133 -14.65 -3.02 7.20
C PHE A 133 -15.44 -4.13 7.87
N LYS A 134 -15.64 -4.03 9.18
CA LYS A 134 -16.65 -4.85 9.83
C LYS A 134 -18.00 -4.38 9.28
N GLN A 135 -18.78 -5.29 8.71
CA GLN A 135 -20.18 -5.02 8.41
C GLN A 135 -20.86 -4.75 9.76
N ILE A 136 -21.28 -3.51 9.99
CA ILE A 136 -22.23 -3.22 11.06
C ILE A 136 -23.59 -3.58 10.44
N SER A 137 -23.99 -4.85 10.53
CA SER A 137 -25.40 -5.20 10.43
C SER A 137 -26.03 -4.77 11.76
N GLY A 138 -26.76 -3.66 11.73
CA GLY A 138 -27.37 -3.08 12.93
C GLY A 138 -28.52 -2.16 12.55
N GLU A 139 -29.70 -2.77 12.50
CA GLU A 139 -31.04 -2.19 12.70
C GLU A 139 -31.51 -1.13 11.69
N GLU A 140 -32.21 -1.62 10.68
CA GLU A 140 -33.29 -0.89 10.01
C GLU A 140 -34.36 -0.51 11.04
N LYS A 141 -34.33 0.73 11.53
CA LYS A 141 -35.50 1.33 12.17
C LYS A 141 -36.58 1.46 11.10
N SER A 142 -37.49 0.49 11.08
CA SER A 142 -38.75 0.54 10.35
C SER A 142 -39.52 1.79 10.80
N VAL A 143 -39.48 2.85 9.99
CA VAL A 143 -40.41 3.96 10.14
C VAL A 143 -41.72 3.48 9.51
N ASN A 144 -42.69 3.11 10.34
CA ASN A 144 -44.06 2.94 9.88
C ASN A 144 -44.66 4.32 9.60
N PRO A 145 -45.06 4.64 8.36
CA PRO A 145 -45.88 5.80 8.09
C PRO A 145 -47.35 5.36 8.17
N ASN A 146 -47.98 5.52 9.32
CA ASN A 146 -49.43 5.65 9.45
C ASN A 146 -49.82 5.85 10.91
N GLU A 147 -49.87 7.10 11.37
CA GLU A 147 -50.92 7.56 12.28
C GLU A 147 -51.32 8.98 11.88
N VAL A 148 -52.50 9.08 11.27
CA VAL A 148 -53.30 10.28 11.07
C VAL A 148 -54.11 10.49 12.35
N THR A 149 -54.19 11.73 12.85
CA THR A 149 -55.31 12.38 13.59
C THR A 149 -54.70 13.63 14.28
N ASP A 150 -55.25 14.84 14.26
CA ASP A 150 -56.50 15.47 13.79
C ASP A 150 -56.15 16.92 13.39
#